data_AF-A0AAX0HQ82-F1
#
_entry.id   AF-A0AAX0HQ82-F1
#
_cell.length_a   1.000
_cell.length_b   1.000
_cell.length_c   1.000
_cell.angle_alpha   90.00
_cell.angle_beta   90.00
_cell.angle_gamma   90.00
#
_symmetry.space_group_name_H-M   'P 1'
#
loop_
_entity.id
_entity.type
_entity.pdbx_description
1 polymer ?
#
loop_
_entity_poly.entity_id
_entity_poly.type
_entity_poly.pdbx_seq_one_letter_code
_entity_poly.pdbx_strand_id
1 'polypeptide(L)'
;MNNVVFINNQEVVFENKDEQVFCTSLDVAKVFGKQHKHILELIGEKFNNNKIKNFCEPNFRLSFKTRKIEGFRGRERKYPYYQLTKDGFSFIAMGLTGRKADKFKIEFINAFNEMKNIIRSNNQTTNYSDYEFIKKQNEILNQITCTQSNTIYVLQDSIRFLNNTISSMKEINKELKKIAGIDKFL
;
A
#
# COMPACT_ATOMS: atom_id res chain seq x y z
N MET A 1 20.16 -5.23 -4.56
CA MET A 1 20.57 -4.77 -5.91
C MET A 1 20.40 -3.27 -5.96
N ASN A 2 21.37 -2.55 -6.54
CA ASN A 2 21.29 -1.09 -6.71
C ASN A 2 20.73 -0.80 -8.09
N ASN A 3 19.71 0.05 -8.17
CA ASN A 3 19.18 0.52 -9.44
C ASN A 3 19.73 1.92 -9.72
N VAL A 4 20.18 2.16 -10.94
CA VAL A 4 20.74 3.46 -11.34
C VAL A 4 19.77 4.14 -12.29
N VAL A 5 19.43 5.39 -12.00
CA VAL A 5 18.54 6.21 -12.84
C VAL A 5 19.19 7.55 -13.10
N PHE A 6 18.99 8.09 -14.30
CA PHE A 6 19.48 9.42 -14.65
C PHE A 6 18.35 10.46 -14.50
N ILE A 7 18.56 11.47 -13.67
CA ILE A 7 17.63 12.59 -13.49
C ILE A 7 18.40 13.89 -13.74
N ASN A 8 17.92 14.76 -14.65
CA ASN A 8 18.66 15.95 -15.08
C ASN A 8 20.12 15.64 -15.48
N ASN A 9 20.34 14.52 -16.19
CA ASN A 9 21.67 14.03 -16.58
C ASN A 9 22.61 13.77 -15.38
N GLN A 10 22.07 13.52 -14.19
CA GLN A 10 22.82 13.12 -13.01
C GLN A 10 22.46 11.68 -12.64
N GLU A 11 23.48 10.90 -12.33
CA GLU A 11 23.32 9.56 -11.82
C GLU A 11 22.75 9.60 -10.40
N VAL A 12 21.64 8.90 -10.20
CA VAL A 12 21.01 8.69 -8.90
C VAL A 12 21.02 7.20 -8.62
N VAL A 13 21.71 6.81 -7.57
CA VAL A 13 21.75 5.43 -7.09
C VAL A 13 20.62 5.22 -6.11
N PHE A 14 19.75 4.29 -6.48
CA PHE A 14 18.63 3.83 -5.67
C PHE A 14 19.03 2.55 -4.96
N GLU A 15 19.28 2.65 -3.66
CA GLU A 15 19.56 1.51 -2.79
C GLU A 15 18.24 0.83 -2.42
N ASN A 16 18.11 -0.46 -2.72
CA ASN A 16 16.98 -1.26 -2.24
C ASN A 16 17.37 -1.88 -0.90
N LYS A 17 16.69 -1.44 0.17
CA LYS A 17 16.84 -1.96 1.52
C LYS A 17 15.45 -2.20 2.11
N ASP A 18 15.18 -3.43 2.54
CA ASP A 18 13.89 -3.83 3.13
C ASP A 18 12.69 -3.48 2.23
N GLU A 19 12.79 -3.77 0.92
CA GLU A 19 11.80 -3.44 -0.13
C GLU A 19 11.55 -1.94 -0.36
N GLN A 20 12.30 -1.07 0.32
CA GLN A 20 12.24 0.37 0.15
C GLN A 20 13.43 0.88 -0.65
N VAL A 21 13.12 1.78 -1.57
CA VAL A 21 14.10 2.42 -2.45
C VAL A 21 14.50 3.76 -1.86
N PHE A 22 15.80 3.97 -1.66
CA PHE A 22 16.35 5.19 -1.10
C PHE A 22 17.31 5.90 -2.06
N CYS A 23 17.27 7.23 -2.04
CA CYS A 23 18.33 8.10 -2.58
C CYS A 23 18.91 8.97 -1.46
N THR A 24 19.95 9.75 -1.72
CA THR A 24 20.54 10.63 -0.71
C THR A 24 20.28 12.12 -0.99
N SER A 25 20.28 12.93 0.07
CA SER A 25 20.26 14.40 -0.04
C SER A 25 21.43 14.96 -0.86
N LEU A 26 22.54 14.22 -1.00
CA LEU A 26 23.65 14.56 -1.89
C LEU A 26 23.23 14.40 -3.36
N ASP A 27 22.47 13.37 -3.69
CA ASP A 27 21.97 13.13 -5.04
C ASP A 27 20.95 14.21 -5.43
N VAL A 28 20.05 14.57 -4.50
CA VAL A 28 19.13 15.71 -4.68
C VAL A 28 19.91 16.99 -4.99
N ALA A 29 20.95 17.30 -4.20
CA ALA A 29 21.78 18.48 -4.41
C ALA A 29 22.40 18.50 -5.83
N LYS A 30 22.93 17.37 -6.30
CA LYS A 30 23.49 17.22 -7.65
C LYS A 30 22.43 17.40 -8.74
N VAL A 31 21.32 16.67 -8.65
CA VAL A 31 20.21 16.66 -9.63
C VAL A 31 19.66 18.07 -9.85
N PHE A 32 19.48 18.83 -8.78
CA PHE A 32 18.88 20.17 -8.86
C PHE A 32 19.93 21.30 -8.93
N GLY A 33 21.23 20.97 -8.89
CA GLY A 33 22.31 21.96 -8.91
C GLY A 33 22.26 22.91 -7.71
N LYS A 34 21.94 22.39 -6.52
CA LYS A 34 21.88 23.14 -5.27
C LYS A 34 23.06 22.78 -4.37
N GLN A 35 23.45 23.70 -3.48
CA GLN A 35 24.40 23.36 -2.42
C GLN A 35 23.76 22.36 -1.46
N HIS A 36 24.50 21.31 -1.09
CA HIS A 36 24.00 20.29 -0.16
C HIS A 36 23.59 20.88 1.20
N LYS A 37 24.31 21.91 1.68
CA LYS A 37 23.95 22.67 2.89
C LYS A 37 22.50 23.17 2.84
N HIS A 38 22.07 23.77 1.71
CA HIS A 38 20.71 24.27 1.56
C HIS A 38 19.66 23.16 1.53
N ILE A 39 20.02 21.97 1.03
CA ILE A 39 19.13 20.80 1.07
C ILE A 39 18.97 20.30 2.52
N LEU A 40 20.05 20.28 3.31
CA LEU A 40 19.98 19.92 4.73
C LEU A 40 19.15 20.92 5.52
N GLU A 41 19.33 22.21 5.29
CA GLU A 41 18.54 23.28 5.92
C GLU A 41 17.06 23.13 5.57
N LEU A 42 16.74 22.95 4.28
CA LEU A 42 15.37 22.74 3.82
C LEU A 42 14.71 21.52 4.51
N ILE A 43 15.42 20.38 4.59
CA ILE A 43 14.90 19.19 5.27
C ILE A 43 14.71 19.48 6.77
N GLY A 44 15.66 20.16 7.42
CA GLY A 44 15.55 20.58 8.82
C GLY A 44 14.33 21.48 9.09
N GLU A 45 14.06 22.44 8.21
CA GLU A 45 12.87 23.29 8.28
C GLU A 45 11.56 22.47 8.19
N LYS A 46 11.54 21.40 7.37
CA LYS A 46 10.37 20.52 7.30
C LYS A 46 10.15 19.74 8.60
N PHE A 47 11.23 19.30 9.26
CA PHE A 47 11.14 18.66 10.57
C PHE A 47 10.63 19.59 11.67
N ASN A 48 10.93 20.89 11.59
CA ASN A 48 10.45 21.89 12.54
C ASN A 48 8.94 22.18 12.41
N ASN A 49 8.30 21.73 11.33
CA ASN A 49 6.87 21.87 11.13
C ASN A 49 6.12 20.67 11.72
N ASN A 50 5.59 20.85 12.94
CA ASN A 50 4.84 19.82 13.66
C ASN A 50 3.65 19.23 12.88
N LYS A 51 3.06 19.96 11.92
CA LYS A 51 1.93 19.46 11.11
C LYS A 51 2.31 18.34 10.14
N ILE A 52 3.58 18.24 9.78
CA ILE A 52 4.08 17.26 8.79
C ILE A 52 5.12 16.30 9.37
N LYS A 53 5.29 16.28 10.70
CA LYS A 53 6.28 15.44 11.38
C LYS A 53 6.06 13.94 11.09
N ASN A 54 4.80 13.49 11.14
CA ASN A 54 4.43 12.09 10.83
C ASN A 54 4.76 11.69 9.39
N PHE A 55 4.85 12.65 8.46
CA PHE A 55 5.34 12.40 7.11
C PHE A 55 6.87 12.43 7.04
N CYS A 56 7.52 13.32 7.79
CA CYS A 56 8.96 13.49 7.71
C CYS A 56 9.74 12.31 8.29
N GLU A 57 9.35 11.83 9.47
CA GLU A 57 10.06 10.75 10.19
C GLU A 57 10.26 9.46 9.36
N PRO A 58 9.26 8.89 8.68
CA PRO A 58 9.46 7.70 7.85
C PRO A 58 10.22 7.97 6.55
N ASN A 59 10.18 9.20 6.03
CA ASN A 59 10.67 9.53 4.70
C ASN A 59 12.07 10.17 4.65
N PHE A 60 12.59 10.64 5.78
CA PHE A 60 13.93 11.23 5.90
C PHE A 60 14.71 10.60 7.07
N ARG A 61 15.78 9.87 6.76
CA ARG A 61 16.64 9.24 7.77
C ARG A 61 17.98 9.93 7.81
N LEU A 62 18.32 10.55 8.95
CA LEU A 62 19.63 11.17 9.15
C LEU A 62 20.72 10.10 9.20
N SER A 63 21.79 10.31 8.45
CA SER A 63 22.96 9.44 8.35
C SER A 63 24.23 10.27 8.27
N PHE A 64 25.37 9.62 8.46
CA PHE A 64 26.67 10.30 8.48
C PHE A 64 27.67 9.57 7.59
N LYS A 65 28.39 10.31 6.76
CA LYS A 65 29.61 9.82 6.09
C LYS A 65 30.81 10.30 6.88
N THR A 66 31.76 9.40 7.09
CA THR A 66 33.01 9.72 7.78
C THR A 66 34.12 9.86 6.74
N ARG A 67 34.89 10.95 6.81
CA ARG A 67 36.09 11.14 5.97
C ARG A 67 37.28 11.45 6.85
N LYS A 68 38.41 10.81 6.59
CA LYS A 68 39.69 11.15 7.22
C LYS A 68 40.13 12.55 6.82
N ILE A 69 40.61 13.31 7.79
CA ILE A 69 41.18 14.63 7.58
C ILE A 69 42.65 14.43 7.21
N GLU A 70 42.99 14.72 5.95
CA GLU A 70 44.37 14.69 5.48
C GLU A 70 45.23 15.65 6.33
N GLY A 71 46.41 15.18 6.73
CA GLY A 71 47.36 15.97 7.53
C GLY A 71 47.13 15.98 9.05
N PHE A 72 46.02 15.43 9.57
CA PHE A 72 45.72 15.44 11.01
C PHE A 72 45.62 14.04 11.61
N ARG A 73 46.76 13.35 11.87
CA ARG A 73 46.91 12.12 12.71
C ARG A 73 45.66 11.21 12.80
N GLY A 74 45.09 10.81 11.66
CA GLY A 74 43.93 9.91 11.64
C GLY A 74 42.62 10.47 12.20
N ARG A 75 42.51 11.78 12.43
CA ARG A 75 41.25 12.43 12.81
C ARG A 75 40.23 12.30 11.67
N GLU A 76 38.99 12.04 12.06
CA GLU A 76 37.89 11.85 11.13
C GLU A 76 36.85 12.95 11.33
N ARG A 77 36.25 13.41 10.22
CA ARG A 77 35.14 14.36 10.21
C ARG A 77 33.88 13.65 9.73
N LYS A 78 32.79 13.81 10.48
CA LYS A 78 31.46 13.33 10.11
C LYS A 78 30.73 14.40 9.30
N TYR A 79 30.12 13.97 8.20
CA TYR A 79 29.32 14.80 7.32
C TYR A 79 27.88 14.27 7.32
N PRO A 80 26.90 15.05 7.81
CA PRO A 80 25.51 14.63 7.84
C PRO A 80 24.93 14.59 6.43
N TYR A 81 24.08 13.61 6.15
CA TYR A 81 23.23 13.55 4.98
C TYR A 81 21.94 12.80 5.32
N TYR A 82 20.86 13.09 4.61
CA TYR A 82 19.64 12.29 4.72
C TYR A 82 19.59 11.21 3.64
N GLN A 83 19.12 10.02 4.01
CA GLN A 83 18.53 9.05 3.10
C GLN A 83 17.04 9.38 2.95
N LEU A 84 16.57 9.43 1.70
CA LEU A 84 15.22 9.83 1.33
C LEU A 84 14.53 8.66 0.64
N THR A 85 13.32 8.34 1.07
CA THR A 85 12.42 7.46 0.31
C THR A 85 11.98 8.14 -0.99
N LYS A 86 11.30 7.41 -1.87
CA LYS A 86 10.61 7.98 -3.04
C LYS A 86 9.73 9.19 -2.69
N ASP A 87 8.97 9.09 -1.60
CA ASP A 87 8.03 10.12 -1.19
C ASP A 87 8.75 11.33 -0.57
N GLY A 88 9.79 11.09 0.23
CA GLY A 88 10.65 12.15 0.75
C GLY A 88 11.37 12.92 -0.35
N PHE A 89 11.91 12.21 -1.36
CA PHE A 89 12.50 12.82 -2.55
C PHE A 89 11.50 13.71 -3.28
N SER A 90 10.31 13.16 -3.56
CA SER A 90 9.26 13.87 -4.30
C SER A 90 8.82 15.14 -3.57
N PHE A 91 8.65 15.05 -2.25
CA PHE A 91 8.27 16.20 -1.42
C PHE A 91 9.29 17.34 -1.49
N ILE A 92 10.58 17.01 -1.41
CA ILE A 92 11.64 18.03 -1.53
C ILE A 92 11.74 18.55 -2.96
N ALA A 93 11.76 17.68 -3.96
CA ALA A 93 11.86 18.04 -5.38
C ALA A 93 10.78 19.05 -5.80
N MET A 94 9.55 18.86 -5.35
CA MET A 94 8.43 19.77 -5.66
C MET A 94 8.54 21.13 -4.96
N GLY A 95 9.21 21.19 -3.81
CA GLY A 95 9.46 22.44 -3.08
C GLY A 95 10.65 23.25 -3.60
N LEU A 96 11.48 22.69 -4.49
CA LEU A 96 12.66 23.37 -5.03
C LEU A 96 12.31 24.33 -6.18
N THR A 97 13.10 25.39 -6.30
CA THR A 97 12.97 26.44 -7.32
C THR A 97 14.19 26.53 -8.22
N GLY A 98 14.01 27.04 -9.45
CA GLY A 98 15.06 27.32 -10.43
C GLY A 98 15.02 26.40 -11.66
N ARG A 99 15.78 26.75 -12.70
CA ARG A 99 15.68 26.16 -14.06
C ARG A 99 15.68 24.61 -14.09
N LYS A 100 16.55 23.96 -13.32
CA LYS A 100 16.61 22.49 -13.23
C LYS A 100 15.40 21.88 -12.51
N ALA A 101 14.88 22.55 -11.50
CA ALA A 101 13.68 22.13 -10.80
C ALA A 101 12.44 22.32 -11.68
N ASP A 102 12.37 23.42 -12.42
CA ASP A 102 11.27 23.69 -13.36
C ASP A 102 11.25 22.68 -14.51
N LYS A 103 12.42 22.38 -15.09
CA LYS A 103 12.56 21.31 -16.08
C LYS A 103 12.07 19.96 -15.55
N PHE A 104 12.53 19.57 -14.36
CA PHE A 104 12.10 18.32 -13.72
C PHE A 104 10.59 18.28 -13.48
N LYS A 105 9.98 19.38 -13.00
CA LYS A 105 8.53 19.47 -12.79
C LYS A 105 7.75 19.32 -14.09
N ILE A 106 8.21 19.94 -15.18
CA ILE A 106 7.60 19.79 -16.52
C ILE A 106 7.72 18.34 -17.02
N GLU A 107 8.90 17.73 -16.91
CA GLU A 107 9.11 16.33 -17.30
C GLU A 107 8.22 15.38 -16.49
N PHE A 108 8.09 15.62 -15.18
CA PHE A 108 7.19 14.85 -14.31
C PHE A 108 5.72 15.01 -14.73
N ILE A 109 5.26 16.23 -15.04
CA ILE A 109 3.90 16.48 -15.54
C ILE A 109 3.66 15.77 -16.89
N ASN A 110 4.64 15.80 -17.79
CA ASN A 110 4.55 15.14 -19.09
C ASN A 110 4.44 13.62 -18.93
N ALA A 111 5.30 13.02 -18.11
CA ALA A 111 5.24 11.59 -17.80
C ALA A 111 3.89 11.19 -17.18
N PHE A 112 3.32 12.04 -16.32
CA PHE A 112 1.99 11.80 -15.77
C PHE A 112 0.90 11.83 -16.83
N ASN A 113 0.94 12.81 -17.75
CA ASN A 113 -0.01 12.90 -18.85
C ASN A 113 0.12 11.73 -19.84
N GLU A 114 1.34 11.28 -20.10
CA GLU A 114 1.60 10.08 -20.90
C GLU A 114 1.02 8.84 -20.24
N MET A 115 1.28 8.63 -18.94
CA MET A 115 0.68 7.51 -18.18
C MET A 115 -0.84 7.58 -18.17
N LYS A 116 -1.42 8.78 -18.00
CA LYS A 116 -2.87 9.00 -18.09
C LYS A 116 -3.43 8.61 -19.46
N ASN A 117 -2.71 8.94 -20.54
CA ASN A 117 -3.09 8.56 -21.90
C ASN A 117 -2.98 7.05 -22.12
N ILE A 118 -1.91 6.40 -21.64
CA ILE A 118 -1.74 4.94 -21.71
C ILE A 118 -2.90 4.24 -20.99
N ILE A 119 -3.23 4.66 -19.77
CA ILE A 119 -4.37 4.12 -19.02
C ILE A 119 -5.68 4.34 -19.80
N ARG A 120 -5.88 5.54 -20.38
CA ARG A 120 -7.07 5.85 -21.18
C ARG A 120 -7.16 4.97 -22.44
N SER A 121 -6.07 4.77 -23.15
CA SER A 121 -5.99 3.93 -24.35
C SER A 121 -6.17 2.46 -24.03
N ASN A 122 -5.58 1.97 -22.94
CA ASN A 122 -5.76 0.59 -22.46
C ASN A 122 -7.21 0.33 -22.02
N ASN A 123 -7.85 1.33 -21.39
CA ASN A 123 -9.28 1.28 -21.04
C ASN A 123 -10.21 1.42 -22.25
N GLN A 124 -9.72 1.91 -23.40
CA GLN A 124 -10.48 1.93 -24.66
C GLN A 124 -10.39 0.59 -25.40
N THR A 125 -9.33 -0.19 -25.19
CA THR A 125 -9.20 -1.56 -25.74
C THR A 125 -9.89 -2.63 -24.89
N THR A 126 -10.21 -2.37 -23.62
CA THR A 126 -11.20 -3.16 -22.89
C THR A 126 -12.58 -2.59 -23.20
N ASN A 127 -13.20 -3.12 -24.25
CA ASN A 127 -14.59 -2.88 -24.67
C ASN A 127 -15.51 -2.44 -23.52
N TYR A 128 -16.01 -1.21 -23.59
CA TYR A 128 -17.00 -0.68 -22.64
C TYR A 128 -18.27 -1.57 -22.57
N SER A 129 -18.56 -2.33 -23.63
CA SER A 129 -19.62 -3.37 -23.64
C SER A 129 -19.32 -4.56 -22.73
N ASP A 130 -18.05 -4.94 -22.59
CA ASP A 130 -17.64 -6.09 -21.78
C ASP A 130 -17.69 -5.75 -20.30
N TYR A 131 -17.38 -4.50 -19.92
CA TYR A 131 -17.54 -4.03 -18.54
C TYR A 131 -19.01 -4.00 -18.10
N GLU A 132 -19.92 -3.47 -18.92
CA GLU A 132 -21.35 -3.47 -18.61
C GLU A 132 -21.92 -4.91 -18.56
N PHE A 133 -21.45 -5.82 -19.42
CA PHE A 133 -21.83 -7.23 -19.36
C PHE A 133 -21.33 -7.89 -18.07
N ILE A 134 -20.05 -7.72 -17.72
CA ILE A 134 -19.45 -8.27 -16.49
C ILE A 134 -20.16 -7.69 -15.25
N LYS A 135 -20.45 -6.39 -15.23
CA LYS A 135 -21.17 -5.75 -14.13
C LYS A 135 -22.58 -6.33 -13.97
N LYS A 136 -23.31 -6.50 -15.07
CA LYS A 136 -24.65 -7.09 -15.06
C LYS A 136 -24.66 -8.57 -14.65
N GLN A 137 -23.65 -9.34 -15.09
CA GLN A 137 -23.47 -10.73 -14.64
C GLN A 137 -23.20 -10.82 -13.14
N ASN A 138 -22.36 -9.94 -12.59
CA ASN A 138 -22.08 -9.90 -11.15
C ASN A 138 -23.32 -9.50 -10.33
N GLU A 139 -24.14 -8.58 -10.85
CA GLU A 139 -25.39 -8.18 -10.20
C GLU A 139 -26.41 -9.33 -10.15
N ILE A 140 -26.56 -10.07 -11.26
CA ILE A 140 -27.39 -11.28 -11.31
C ILE A 140 -26.85 -12.35 -10.36
N LEU A 141 -25.53 -12.57 -10.35
CA LEU A 141 -24.89 -13.55 -9.46
C LEU A 141 -25.17 -13.25 -7.98
N ASN A 142 -25.11 -11.98 -7.58
CA ASN A 142 -25.42 -11.54 -6.22
C ASN A 142 -26.89 -11.73 -5.86
N GLN A 143 -27.82 -11.57 -6.79
CA GLN A 143 -29.23 -11.84 -6.55
C GLN A 143 -29.52 -13.34 -6.37
N ILE A 144 -28.87 -14.19 -7.18
CA ILE A 144 -28.99 -15.65 -7.08
C ILE A 144 -28.46 -16.15 -5.74
N THR A 145 -27.27 -15.71 -5.32
CA THR A 145 -26.69 -16.11 -4.03
C THR A 145 -27.56 -15.71 -2.85
N CYS A 146 -28.10 -14.49 -2.83
CA CYS A 146 -29.05 -14.05 -1.79
C CYS A 146 -30.32 -14.93 -1.73
N THR A 147 -30.87 -15.31 -2.89
CA THR A 147 -32.07 -16.16 -2.98
C THR A 147 -31.78 -17.58 -2.47
N GLN A 148 -30.61 -18.13 -2.82
CA GLN A 148 -30.13 -19.42 -2.34
C GLN A 148 -29.90 -19.41 -0.82
N SER A 149 -29.29 -18.36 -0.28
CA SER A 149 -29.10 -18.21 1.17
C SER A 149 -30.43 -18.19 1.92
N ASN A 150 -31.45 -17.50 1.40
CA ASN A 150 -32.79 -17.49 1.99
C ASN A 150 -33.47 -18.86 1.93
N THR A 151 -33.35 -19.58 0.80
CA THR A 151 -33.93 -20.93 0.69
C THR A 151 -33.24 -21.93 1.60
N ILE A 152 -31.92 -21.86 1.74
CA ILE A 152 -31.15 -22.67 2.68
C ILE A 152 -31.62 -22.41 4.12
N TYR A 153 -31.83 -21.15 4.50
CA TYR A 153 -32.33 -20.79 5.83
C TYR A 153 -33.71 -21.40 6.12
N VAL A 154 -34.66 -21.29 5.17
CA VAL A 154 -36.01 -21.88 5.32
C VAL A 154 -35.97 -23.41 5.42
N LEU A 155 -35.10 -24.07 4.63
CA LEU A 155 -34.92 -25.52 4.70
C LEU A 155 -34.29 -25.95 6.03
N GLN A 156 -33.31 -25.20 6.54
CA GLN A 156 -32.71 -25.43 7.85
C GLN A 156 -33.74 -25.31 8.98
N ASP A 157 -34.64 -24.31 8.91
CA ASP A 157 -35.74 -24.13 9.85
C ASP A 157 -36.70 -25.32 9.84
N SER A 158 -37.06 -25.79 8.64
CA SER A 158 -37.95 -26.94 8.47
C SER A 158 -37.33 -28.23 9.01
N ILE A 159 -36.04 -28.47 8.73
CA ILE A 159 -35.29 -29.62 9.27
C ILE A 159 -35.23 -29.55 10.80
N ARG A 160 -34.96 -28.37 11.36
CA ARG A 160 -34.95 -28.16 12.82
C ARG A 160 -36.30 -28.48 13.45
N PHE A 161 -37.41 -28.05 12.83
CA PHE A 161 -38.74 -28.37 13.30
C PHE A 161 -38.99 -29.89 13.32
N LEU A 162 -38.69 -30.58 12.20
CA LEU A 162 -38.84 -32.04 12.11
C LEU A 162 -38.01 -32.78 13.17
N ASN A 163 -36.76 -32.36 13.39
CA ASN A 163 -35.88 -32.94 14.40
C ASN A 163 -36.42 -32.79 15.83
N ASN A 164 -37.04 -31.64 16.13
CA ASN A 164 -37.69 -31.41 17.42
C ASN A 164 -38.90 -32.34 17.59
N THR A 165 -39.75 -32.47 16.57
CA THR A 165 -40.91 -33.39 16.60
C THR A 165 -40.47 -34.84 16.78
N ILE A 166 -39.44 -35.29 16.07
CA ILE A 166 -38.88 -36.64 16.21
C ILE A 166 -38.36 -36.86 17.63
N SER A 167 -37.69 -35.87 18.22
CA SER A 167 -37.20 -35.94 19.59
C SER A 167 -38.35 -36.10 20.59
N SER A 168 -39.42 -35.32 20.45
CA SER A 168 -40.62 -35.46 21.27
C SER A 168 -41.29 -36.83 21.11
N MET A 169 -41.39 -37.35 19.88
CA MET A 169 -41.93 -38.69 19.64
C MET A 169 -41.08 -39.80 20.27
N LYS A 170 -39.75 -39.67 20.25
CA LYS A 170 -38.83 -40.61 20.93
C LYS A 170 -39.03 -40.58 22.44
N GLU A 171 -39.20 -39.39 23.04
CA GLU A 171 -39.48 -39.22 24.47
C GLU A 171 -40.80 -39.91 24.85
N ILE A 172 -41.86 -39.66 24.08
CA ILE A 172 -43.18 -40.29 24.30
C ILE A 172 -43.06 -41.81 24.22
N ASN A 173 -42.38 -42.34 23.20
CA ASN A 173 -42.19 -43.79 23.07
C ASN A 173 -41.39 -44.39 24.24
N LYS A 174 -40.41 -43.67 24.78
CA LYS A 174 -39.65 -44.09 25.97
C LYS A 174 -40.57 -44.17 27.20
N GLU A 175 -41.42 -43.17 27.42
CA GLU A 175 -42.39 -43.19 28.52
C GLU A 175 -43.44 -44.29 28.34
N LEU A 176 -43.95 -44.50 27.11
CA LEU A 176 -44.86 -45.61 26.81
C LEU A 176 -44.21 -46.98 27.11
N LYS A 177 -42.94 -47.19 26.76
CA LYS A 177 -42.20 -48.43 27.08
C LYS A 177 -42.07 -48.66 28.58
N LYS A 178 -41.82 -47.61 29.37
CA LYS A 178 -41.79 -47.68 30.84
C LYS A 178 -43.17 -48.06 31.41
N ILE A 179 -44.24 -47.42 30.94
CA ILE A 179 -45.62 -47.70 31.39
C ILE A 179 -46.04 -49.13 31.05
N ALA A 180 -45.69 -49.61 29.86
CA ALA A 180 -46.01 -50.97 29.41
C ALA A 180 -45.13 -52.06 30.08
N GLY A 181 -44.14 -51.69 30.91
CA GLY A 181 -43.25 -52.63 31.61
C GLY A 181 -42.25 -53.36 30.70
N ILE A 182 -41.96 -52.83 29.51
CA ILE A 182 -41.17 -53.52 28.47
C ILE A 182 -39.65 -53.42 28.72
N ASP A 183 -39.18 -52.60 29.66
CA ASP A 183 -37.74 -52.51 30.02
C ASP A 183 -37.16 -53.82 30.63
N LYS A 184 -37.95 -54.89 30.74
CA LYS A 184 -37.53 -56.17 31.33
C LYS A 184 -37.04 -57.22 30.34
N PHE A 185 -37.15 -57.00 29.04
CA PHE A 185 -36.64 -57.94 28.04
C PHE A 185 -36.05 -57.16 26.86
N LEU A 186 -34.72 -57.16 26.80
CA LEU A 186 -33.90 -56.71 25.68
C LEU A 186 -34.44 -57.18 24.33
#